data_AF-A0A922VIT6-F1
#
_entry.id   AF-A0A922VIT6-F1
#
_cell.length_a   1.000
_cell.length_b   1.000
_cell.length_c   1.000
_cell.angle_alpha   90.00
_cell.angle_beta   90.00
_cell.angle_gamma   90.00
#
_symmetry.space_group_name_H-M   'P 1'
#
loop_
_entity.id
_entity.type
_entity.pdbx_description
1 polymer ?
#
loop_
_entity_poly.entity_id
_entity_poly.type
_entity_poly.pdbx_seq_one_letter_code
_entity_poly.pdbx_strand_id
1 'polypeptide(L)'
;MAPCPIRSRSDLEVMACGPRCIRRETGAARYPPVMDTFDPTRPLPGPPEPWASTDMPSRRGGPPYHMTEMIRAEPALARRLLRKLAVADGPAATLAATIRSTSGAGRPIVVVGCGTSEHGALATAEILRNACRDAGLPSMIGAGGAPVAVQAFEASPEIAQLGPGSLVIAISHEGATWATNRALAAARSSGATAALLTVTAASPGAALADIVVTTDELDQSWCHTVGYLSPILAAMSIGAHLAGLALDQDAAAGLLATGLDPASIEATEAMARSLADVDRLIVLGSGVDRIAARELTLKVEEGAHLPAAMRDLETMLHGHLAGVDAGTGLVLLLTERRHRDARRARALAVLRACGQIGVSVGAILAADVSEELDPALTAAGRVAVPDAPSLPAPVAALLATAAPLQLLTERLAVARGVDPDPIRRDDPRYLAAAGVAEVSEVAGAVAQTKSADAGD
;
A
#
# COMPACT_ATOMS: atom_id res chain seq x y z
N MET A 1 13.60 6.70 -77.32
CA MET A 1 14.55 5.56 -77.36
C MET A 1 15.88 6.01 -76.78
N ALA A 2 16.54 5.09 -76.09
CA ALA A 2 17.85 5.16 -75.42
C ALA A 2 17.82 5.52 -73.91
N PRO A 3 18.33 4.63 -73.01
CA PRO A 3 18.18 4.72 -71.56
C PRO A 3 19.38 5.40 -70.87
N CYS A 4 19.09 6.02 -69.73
CA CYS A 4 20.07 6.63 -68.82
C CYS A 4 20.81 5.54 -68.02
N PRO A 5 22.16 5.62 -67.86
CA PRO A 5 22.93 4.57 -67.20
C PRO A 5 22.96 4.74 -65.67
N ILE A 6 22.95 3.59 -65.01
CA ILE A 6 23.19 3.38 -63.58
C ILE A 6 24.58 3.95 -63.21
N ARG A 7 24.63 4.81 -62.19
CA ARG A 7 25.85 5.09 -61.42
C ARG A 7 25.64 4.85 -59.93
N SER A 8 26.56 4.03 -59.43
CA SER A 8 27.03 3.74 -58.08
C SER A 8 26.51 4.58 -56.90
N ARG A 9 26.13 3.83 -55.86
CA ARG A 9 26.06 4.25 -54.46
C ARG A 9 27.36 4.92 -53.99
N SER A 10 27.25 6.13 -53.48
CA SER A 10 27.87 6.59 -52.23
C SER A 10 27.38 8.02 -51.95
N ASP A 11 27.27 8.35 -50.67
CA ASP A 11 27.06 9.70 -50.13
C ASP A 11 25.60 10.18 -50.02
N LEU A 12 24.90 9.57 -49.06
CA LEU A 12 23.85 10.25 -48.28
C LEU A 12 24.38 10.39 -46.85
N GLU A 13 24.82 11.60 -46.52
CA GLU A 13 25.11 12.02 -45.14
C GLU A 13 23.84 11.87 -44.29
N VAL A 14 23.82 10.84 -43.46
CA VAL A 14 22.88 10.76 -42.35
C VAL A 14 23.48 11.57 -41.22
N MET A 15 22.90 12.74 -40.95
CA MET A 15 23.11 13.49 -39.71
C MET A 15 22.71 12.60 -38.52
N ALA A 16 23.69 11.89 -37.96
CA ALA A 16 23.54 11.17 -36.71
C ALA A 16 23.50 12.20 -35.57
N CYS A 17 22.31 12.51 -35.08
CA CYS A 17 22.13 13.13 -33.78
C CYS A 17 22.53 12.09 -32.72
N GLY A 18 23.78 12.14 -32.27
CA GLY A 18 24.31 11.21 -31.27
C GLY A 18 23.55 11.33 -29.93
N PRO A 19 23.35 10.23 -29.19
CA PRO A 19 22.82 10.32 -27.84
C PRO A 19 23.86 11.05 -26.98
N ARG A 20 23.48 12.21 -26.44
CA ARG A 20 24.22 12.81 -25.32
C ARG A 20 24.07 11.89 -24.13
N CYS A 21 25.01 10.96 -23.98
CA CYS A 21 25.31 10.33 -22.70
C CYS A 21 25.74 11.43 -21.73
N ILE A 22 24.77 12.03 -21.04
CA ILE A 22 25.04 12.68 -19.77
C ILE A 22 25.34 11.53 -18.82
N ARG A 23 26.62 11.16 -18.71
CA ARG A 23 27.09 10.42 -17.54
C ARG A 23 26.78 11.31 -16.34
N ARG A 24 25.69 11.04 -15.62
CA ARG A 24 25.57 11.49 -14.25
C ARG A 24 26.77 10.91 -13.53
N GLU A 25 27.63 11.75 -12.96
CA GLU A 25 28.62 11.29 -12.01
C GLU A 25 27.86 10.57 -10.89
N THR A 26 28.00 9.25 -10.83
CA THR A 26 27.52 8.41 -9.73
C THR A 26 28.40 8.67 -8.52
N GLY A 27 28.37 9.91 -8.01
CA GLY A 27 28.71 10.14 -6.62
C GLY A 27 27.71 9.30 -5.82
N ALA A 28 28.18 8.20 -5.21
CA ALA A 28 27.34 7.34 -4.41
C ALA A 28 26.53 8.21 -3.45
N ALA A 29 25.23 8.33 -3.68
CA ALA A 29 24.34 9.03 -2.77
C ALA A 29 24.49 8.35 -1.41
N ARG A 30 25.23 8.99 -0.50
CA ARG A 30 25.34 8.52 0.87
C ARG A 30 24.02 8.89 1.53
N TYR A 31 23.28 7.89 2.00
CA TYR A 31 22.11 8.12 2.84
C TYR A 31 22.59 8.91 4.06
N PRO A 32 22.09 10.14 4.29
CA PRO A 32 22.62 10.97 5.35
C PRO A 32 22.27 10.37 6.72
N PRO A 33 23.14 10.58 7.73
CA PRO A 33 22.80 10.23 9.10
C PRO A 33 21.55 11.01 9.53
N VAL A 34 20.68 10.33 10.28
CA VAL A 34 19.43 10.89 10.82
C VAL A 34 19.72 12.17 11.63
N MET A 35 18.91 13.22 11.44
CA MET A 35 18.97 14.43 12.26
C MET A 35 18.58 14.17 13.73
N ASP A 36 19.32 14.79 14.64
CA ASP A 36 19.30 14.57 16.10
C ASP A 36 18.03 15.06 16.85
N THR A 37 16.97 15.48 16.14
CA THR A 37 15.79 16.13 16.76
C THR A 37 14.48 15.34 16.68
N PHE A 38 14.39 14.30 15.83
CA PHE A 38 13.16 13.49 15.72
C PHE A 38 13.20 12.27 16.65
N ASP A 39 12.25 12.21 17.58
CA ASP A 39 12.04 11.07 18.47
C ASP A 39 10.94 10.14 17.90
N PRO A 40 11.30 8.97 17.33
CA PRO A 40 10.32 8.05 16.74
C PRO A 40 9.37 7.42 17.76
N THR A 41 9.62 7.58 19.05
CA THR A 41 8.76 7.04 20.11
C THR A 41 7.61 7.99 20.48
N ARG A 42 7.68 9.25 20.05
CA ARG A 42 6.59 10.22 20.21
C ARG A 42 5.49 10.01 19.17
N PRO A 43 4.24 10.36 19.49
CA PRO A 43 3.19 10.43 18.48
C PRO A 43 3.55 11.42 17.37
N LEU A 44 3.26 11.05 16.13
CA LEU A 44 3.23 12.01 15.03
C LEU A 44 2.11 13.04 15.28
N PRO A 45 2.21 14.24 14.68
CA PRO A 45 1.13 15.22 14.76
C PRO A 45 -0.21 14.60 14.31
N GLY A 46 -1.25 14.86 15.08
CA GLY A 46 -2.62 14.48 14.73
C GLY A 46 -3.24 15.44 13.71
N PRO A 47 -4.50 15.17 13.31
CA PRO A 47 -5.26 16.07 12.45
C PRO A 47 -5.53 17.41 13.14
N PRO A 48 -5.66 18.51 12.37
CA PRO A 48 -5.95 19.82 12.95
C PRO A 48 -7.33 19.86 13.63
N GLU A 49 -7.46 20.71 14.65
CA GLU A 49 -8.72 21.02 15.33
C GLU A 49 -9.00 22.53 15.25
N PRO A 50 -10.07 22.99 14.56
CA PRO A 50 -11.06 22.20 13.82
C PRO A 50 -10.47 21.49 12.58
N TRP A 51 -11.16 20.45 12.10
CA TRP A 51 -10.71 19.65 10.96
C TRP A 51 -10.49 20.50 9.70
N ALA A 52 -9.38 20.25 9.02
CA ALA A 52 -9.02 20.77 7.71
C ALA A 52 -8.23 19.70 6.95
N SER A 53 -8.36 19.70 5.62
CA SER A 53 -7.52 18.86 4.75
C SER A 53 -6.05 19.22 4.86
N THR A 54 -5.17 18.24 4.65
CA THR A 54 -3.72 18.49 4.71
C THR A 54 -3.26 19.47 3.62
N ASP A 55 -2.50 20.48 4.05
CA ASP A 55 -1.74 21.33 3.13
C ASP A 55 -0.54 20.56 2.56
N MET A 56 0.12 21.15 1.54
CA MET A 56 1.37 20.61 1.02
C MET A 56 2.38 20.40 2.16
N PRO A 57 3.01 19.20 2.24
CA PRO A 57 4.05 18.94 3.22
C PRO A 57 5.14 20.01 3.19
N SER A 58 5.64 20.38 4.38
CA SER A 58 6.72 21.35 4.46
C SER A 58 7.96 20.83 3.73
N ARG A 59 8.52 21.65 2.84
CA ARG A 59 9.66 21.24 2.00
C ARG A 59 10.91 21.02 2.83
N ARG A 60 11.64 19.96 2.50
CA ARG A 60 12.97 19.66 3.04
C ARG A 60 13.99 19.71 1.90
N GLY A 61 15.21 20.19 2.18
CA GLY A 61 16.26 20.31 1.17
C GLY A 61 16.93 18.97 0.77
N GLY A 62 16.54 17.89 1.44
CA GLY A 62 17.06 16.54 1.29
C GLY A 62 16.69 15.67 2.49
N PRO A 63 17.09 14.38 2.49
CA PRO A 63 16.78 13.47 3.59
C PRO A 63 17.41 13.91 4.93
N PRO A 64 16.81 13.54 6.08
CA PRO A 64 15.60 12.73 6.22
C PRO A 64 14.33 13.50 5.81
N TYR A 65 13.45 12.83 5.06
CA TYR A 65 12.14 13.32 4.64
C TYR A 65 11.08 13.11 5.75
N HIS A 66 9.90 13.72 5.63
CA HIS A 66 8.76 13.40 6.50
C HIS A 66 8.44 11.91 6.39
N MET A 67 8.45 11.35 5.17
CA MET A 67 8.31 9.90 4.94
C MET A 67 9.32 9.09 5.76
N THR A 68 10.60 9.50 5.84
CA THR A 68 11.62 8.82 6.64
C THR A 68 11.26 8.79 8.13
N GLU A 69 10.74 9.90 8.66
CA GLU A 69 10.36 10.03 10.06
C GLU A 69 9.12 9.20 10.41
N MET A 70 8.12 9.21 9.53
CA MET A 70 6.90 8.41 9.71
C MET A 70 7.19 6.91 9.72
N ILE A 71 8.01 6.42 8.77
CA ILE A 71 8.45 5.02 8.74
C ILE A 71 9.12 4.64 10.06
N ARG A 72 10.00 5.50 10.59
CA ARG A 72 10.70 5.22 11.86
C ARG A 72 9.77 5.22 13.08
N ALA A 73 8.64 5.93 13.02
CA ALA A 73 7.67 5.99 14.11
C ALA A 73 6.75 4.75 14.18
N GLU A 74 6.65 3.97 13.10
CA GLU A 74 5.70 2.86 12.97
C GLU A 74 5.72 1.84 14.11
N PRO A 75 6.89 1.37 14.63
CA PRO A 75 6.88 0.42 15.74
C PRO A 75 6.24 0.98 17.02
N ALA A 76 6.47 2.26 17.32
CA ALA A 76 5.89 2.91 18.50
C ALA A 76 4.41 3.25 18.28
N LEU A 77 4.06 3.69 17.07
CA LEU A 77 2.67 3.92 16.62
C LEU A 77 1.85 2.64 16.78
N ALA A 78 2.37 1.50 16.34
CA ALA A 78 1.69 0.21 16.48
C ALA A 78 1.31 -0.12 17.93
N ARG A 79 2.24 0.09 18.87
CA ARG A 79 1.98 -0.11 20.30
C ARG A 79 0.87 0.82 20.82
N ARG A 80 0.92 2.11 20.44
CA ARG A 80 -0.06 3.11 20.90
C ARG A 80 -1.45 2.77 20.36
N LEU A 81 -1.55 2.53 19.05
CA LEU A 81 -2.81 2.25 18.38
C LEU A 81 -3.44 0.94 18.87
N LEU A 82 -2.67 -0.15 18.93
CA LEU A 82 -3.22 -1.43 19.40
C LEU A 82 -3.65 -1.38 20.87
N ARG A 83 -2.90 -0.68 21.75
CA ARG A 83 -3.31 -0.48 23.14
C ARG A 83 -4.64 0.25 23.25
N LYS A 84 -4.82 1.31 22.44
CA LYS A 84 -6.07 2.08 22.39
C LYS A 84 -7.24 1.21 21.90
N LEU A 85 -7.04 0.45 20.84
CA LEU A 85 -8.11 -0.34 20.21
C LEU A 85 -8.44 -1.63 20.97
N ALA A 86 -7.58 -2.07 21.90
CA ALA A 86 -7.82 -3.21 22.78
C ALA A 86 -8.95 -3.01 23.81
N VAL A 87 -9.48 -1.79 23.97
CA VAL A 87 -10.57 -1.48 24.92
C VAL A 87 -11.84 -2.27 24.57
N ALA A 88 -12.36 -3.03 25.54
CA ALA A 88 -13.45 -4.01 25.35
C ALA A 88 -14.78 -3.41 24.87
N ASP A 89 -15.09 -2.17 25.25
CA ASP A 89 -16.31 -1.46 24.84
C ASP A 89 -16.01 -0.30 23.87
N GLY A 90 -14.83 -0.33 23.24
CA GLY A 90 -14.40 0.69 22.29
C GLY A 90 -14.99 0.47 20.88
N PRO A 91 -14.84 1.45 19.96
CA PRO A 91 -15.37 1.35 18.60
C PRO A 91 -14.89 0.12 17.81
N ALA A 92 -13.66 -0.35 18.05
CA ALA A 92 -13.16 -1.57 17.44
C ALA A 92 -13.94 -2.83 17.88
N ALA A 93 -14.33 -2.91 19.16
CA ALA A 93 -15.16 -3.98 19.67
C ALA A 93 -16.61 -3.88 19.18
N THR A 94 -17.16 -2.66 19.09
CA THR A 94 -18.48 -2.41 18.47
C THR A 94 -18.51 -2.89 17.01
N LEU A 95 -17.47 -2.58 16.24
CA LEU A 95 -17.35 -3.04 14.86
C LEU A 95 -17.22 -4.57 14.78
N ALA A 96 -16.44 -5.19 15.68
CA ALA A 96 -16.33 -6.65 15.76
C ALA A 96 -17.68 -7.32 16.05
N ALA A 97 -18.48 -6.78 16.97
CA ALA A 97 -19.83 -7.27 17.26
C ALA A 97 -20.77 -7.15 16.06
N THR A 98 -20.68 -6.03 15.34
CA THR A 98 -21.44 -5.80 14.10
C THR A 98 -21.05 -6.81 13.02
N ILE A 99 -19.75 -7.03 12.80
CA ILE A 99 -19.23 -8.06 11.88
C ILE A 99 -19.76 -9.44 12.27
N ARG A 100 -19.74 -9.81 13.55
CA ARG A 100 -20.27 -11.11 14.01
C ARG A 100 -21.75 -11.28 13.64
N SER A 101 -22.57 -10.26 13.92
CA SER A 101 -24.00 -10.29 13.62
C SER A 101 -24.27 -10.39 12.12
N THR A 102 -23.65 -9.51 11.32
CA THR A 102 -23.80 -9.49 9.86
C THR A 102 -23.32 -10.79 9.22
N SER A 103 -22.14 -11.27 9.63
CA SER A 103 -21.55 -12.51 9.12
C SER A 103 -22.37 -13.75 9.49
N GLY A 104 -22.82 -13.84 10.75
CA GLY A 104 -23.68 -14.94 11.22
C GLY A 104 -25.04 -14.99 10.54
N ALA A 105 -25.55 -13.84 10.10
CA ALA A 105 -26.76 -13.74 9.28
C ALA A 105 -26.52 -13.99 7.77
N GLY A 106 -25.27 -14.24 7.36
CA GLY A 106 -24.89 -14.42 5.96
C GLY A 106 -25.07 -13.16 5.09
N ARG A 107 -25.17 -11.98 5.72
CA ARG A 107 -25.39 -10.71 5.02
C ARG A 107 -24.06 -10.16 4.46
N PRO A 108 -24.10 -9.36 3.37
CA PRO A 108 -22.90 -8.80 2.78
C PRO A 108 -22.07 -7.96 3.76
N ILE A 109 -20.74 -8.15 3.73
CA ILE A 109 -19.75 -7.30 4.41
C ILE A 109 -18.77 -6.81 3.34
N VAL A 110 -18.88 -5.53 2.97
CA VAL A 110 -18.06 -4.92 1.93
C VAL A 110 -17.05 -3.96 2.57
N VAL A 111 -15.78 -4.11 2.26
CA VAL A 111 -14.70 -3.23 2.70
C VAL A 111 -14.25 -2.38 1.53
N VAL A 112 -14.18 -1.05 1.71
CA VAL A 112 -13.91 -0.11 0.61
C VAL A 112 -12.81 0.88 0.95
N GLY A 113 -12.09 1.35 -0.06
CA GLY A 113 -11.08 2.40 0.02
C GLY A 113 -10.62 2.84 -1.36
N CYS A 114 -9.69 3.80 -1.43
CA CYS A 114 -9.07 4.27 -2.68
C CYS A 114 -7.56 4.50 -2.47
N GLY A 115 -6.73 4.12 -3.44
CA GLY A 115 -5.26 4.29 -3.34
C GLY A 115 -4.65 3.48 -2.20
N THR A 116 -3.77 4.06 -1.39
CA THR A 116 -3.24 3.39 -0.18
C THR A 116 -4.36 2.88 0.75
N SER A 117 -5.48 3.61 0.86
CA SER A 117 -6.64 3.14 1.64
C SER A 117 -7.37 1.96 0.99
N GLU A 118 -7.29 1.78 -0.34
CA GLU A 118 -7.76 0.58 -1.03
C GLU A 118 -6.91 -0.63 -0.65
N HIS A 119 -5.59 -0.48 -0.60
CA HIS A 119 -4.72 -1.54 -0.12
C HIS A 119 -4.96 -1.86 1.37
N GLY A 120 -5.24 -0.84 2.19
CA GLY A 120 -5.74 -1.00 3.56
C GLY A 120 -7.08 -1.75 3.63
N ALA A 121 -7.99 -1.54 2.68
CA ALA A 121 -9.26 -2.27 2.58
C ALA A 121 -9.05 -3.74 2.20
N LEU A 122 -8.17 -4.02 1.22
CA LEU A 122 -7.78 -5.39 0.85
C LEU A 122 -7.18 -6.13 2.05
N ALA A 123 -6.27 -5.47 2.78
CA ALA A 123 -5.64 -6.01 3.99
C ALA A 123 -6.68 -6.29 5.07
N THR A 124 -7.56 -5.32 5.34
CA THR A 124 -8.65 -5.44 6.31
C THR A 124 -9.53 -6.64 5.99
N ALA A 125 -9.94 -6.83 4.73
CA ALA A 125 -10.77 -7.97 4.35
C ALA A 125 -10.06 -9.32 4.55
N GLU A 126 -8.76 -9.44 4.25
CA GLU A 126 -7.98 -10.68 4.51
C GLU A 126 -7.85 -10.98 6.01
N ILE A 127 -7.56 -9.97 6.82
CA ILE A 127 -7.42 -10.09 8.27
C ILE A 127 -8.76 -10.49 8.89
N LEU A 128 -9.86 -9.82 8.52
CA LEU A 128 -11.18 -10.12 9.02
C LEU A 128 -11.69 -11.48 8.54
N ARG A 129 -11.40 -11.92 7.31
CA ARG A 129 -11.70 -13.30 6.88
C ARG A 129 -10.97 -14.33 7.75
N ASN A 130 -9.72 -14.05 8.14
CA ASN A 130 -9.02 -14.92 9.09
C ASN A 130 -9.69 -14.94 10.46
N ALA A 131 -10.02 -13.77 11.00
CA ALA A 131 -10.70 -13.68 12.28
C ALA A 131 -12.11 -14.33 12.26
N CYS A 132 -12.86 -14.21 11.16
CA CYS A 132 -14.13 -14.91 10.97
C CYS A 132 -13.93 -16.43 11.05
N ARG A 133 -12.91 -16.98 10.40
CA ARG A 133 -12.58 -18.42 10.50
C ARG A 133 -12.29 -18.83 11.94
N ASP A 134 -11.46 -18.06 12.64
CA ASP A 134 -11.11 -18.34 14.03
C ASP A 134 -12.33 -18.24 14.96
N ALA A 135 -13.30 -17.40 14.61
CA ALA A 135 -14.58 -17.22 15.32
C ALA A 135 -15.69 -18.19 14.89
N GLY A 136 -15.42 -19.14 13.96
CA GLY A 136 -16.42 -20.08 13.44
C GLY A 136 -17.49 -19.47 12.52
N LEU A 137 -17.20 -18.33 11.90
CA LEU A 137 -18.06 -17.58 10.99
C LEU A 137 -17.71 -17.85 9.50
N PRO A 138 -18.62 -17.52 8.56
CA PRO A 138 -18.31 -17.55 7.13
C PRO A 138 -17.02 -16.78 6.79
N SER A 139 -16.07 -17.49 6.17
CA SER A 139 -14.73 -16.95 5.85
C SER A 139 -14.20 -17.38 4.47
N MET A 140 -14.94 -18.26 3.78
CA MET A 140 -14.58 -18.73 2.46
C MET A 140 -14.92 -17.70 1.38
N ILE A 141 -14.10 -17.63 0.34
CA ILE A 141 -14.34 -16.74 -0.80
C ILE A 141 -15.70 -17.09 -1.43
N GLY A 142 -16.53 -16.07 -1.64
CA GLY A 142 -17.87 -16.21 -2.22
C GLY A 142 -18.96 -16.67 -1.24
N ALA A 143 -18.62 -16.99 0.02
CA ALA A 143 -19.63 -17.29 1.03
C ALA A 143 -20.30 -16.00 1.51
N GLY A 144 -21.64 -16.02 1.65
CA GLY A 144 -22.37 -14.93 2.29
C GLY A 144 -21.87 -14.70 3.72
N GLY A 145 -21.70 -13.44 4.12
CA GLY A 145 -21.13 -13.08 5.42
C GLY A 145 -19.60 -13.08 5.47
N ALA A 146 -18.88 -13.51 4.43
CA ALA A 146 -17.43 -13.35 4.36
C ALA A 146 -17.06 -11.92 3.89
N PRO A 147 -16.16 -11.21 4.59
CA PRO A 147 -15.71 -9.89 4.15
C PRO A 147 -15.08 -9.92 2.76
N VAL A 148 -15.47 -8.98 1.89
CA VAL A 148 -14.89 -8.77 0.56
C VAL A 148 -14.45 -7.32 0.41
N ALA A 149 -13.33 -7.09 -0.26
CA ALA A 149 -12.83 -5.76 -0.55
C ALA A 149 -13.09 -5.39 -2.01
N VAL A 150 -13.57 -4.17 -2.23
CA VAL A 150 -13.85 -3.59 -3.56
C VAL A 150 -13.40 -2.13 -3.54
N GLN A 151 -12.84 -1.64 -4.65
CA GLN A 151 -12.47 -0.23 -4.77
C GLN A 151 -13.73 0.66 -4.60
N ALA A 152 -13.62 1.76 -3.85
CA ALA A 152 -14.77 2.49 -3.36
C ALA A 152 -15.69 3.08 -4.46
N PHE A 153 -15.12 3.57 -5.56
CA PHE A 153 -15.90 4.12 -6.66
C PHE A 153 -16.71 3.02 -7.36
N GLU A 154 -16.07 1.89 -7.68
CA GLU A 154 -16.73 0.73 -8.30
C GLU A 154 -17.77 0.09 -7.38
N ALA A 155 -17.52 0.08 -6.06
CA ALA A 155 -18.45 -0.49 -5.09
C ALA A 155 -19.72 0.36 -4.90
N SER A 156 -19.63 1.68 -5.10
CA SER A 156 -20.70 2.62 -4.72
C SER A 156 -22.08 2.29 -5.33
N PRO A 157 -22.22 1.96 -6.64
CA PRO A 157 -23.51 1.62 -7.23
C PRO A 157 -24.12 0.30 -6.72
N GLU A 158 -23.28 -0.68 -6.40
CA GLU A 158 -23.74 -1.97 -5.84
C GLU A 158 -24.09 -1.83 -4.36
N ILE A 159 -23.33 -1.03 -3.61
CA ILE A 159 -23.60 -0.73 -2.20
C ILE A 159 -25.01 -0.17 -2.01
N ALA A 160 -25.47 0.70 -2.92
CA ALA A 160 -26.83 1.26 -2.90
C ALA A 160 -27.94 0.19 -2.94
N GLN A 161 -27.62 -1.07 -3.28
CA GLN A 161 -28.56 -2.18 -3.42
C GLN A 161 -28.46 -3.21 -2.27
N LEU A 162 -27.53 -3.07 -1.31
CA LEU A 162 -27.28 -4.08 -0.29
C LEU A 162 -28.44 -4.27 0.69
N GLY A 163 -29.18 -3.20 0.99
CA GLY A 163 -30.30 -3.21 1.92
C GLY A 163 -29.92 -3.36 3.40
N PRO A 164 -30.92 -3.36 4.30
CA PRO A 164 -30.71 -3.51 5.75
C PRO A 164 -29.97 -4.78 6.17
N GLY A 165 -29.25 -4.68 7.30
CA GLY A 165 -28.49 -5.79 7.89
C GLY A 165 -27.17 -6.11 7.20
N SER A 166 -26.84 -5.43 6.10
CA SER A 166 -25.51 -5.46 5.47
C SER A 166 -24.55 -4.48 6.16
N LEU A 167 -23.25 -4.67 5.97
CA LEU A 167 -22.20 -3.82 6.56
C LEU A 167 -21.26 -3.32 5.47
N VAL A 168 -20.97 -2.01 5.49
CA VAL A 168 -19.91 -1.38 4.69
C VAL A 168 -18.85 -0.84 5.64
N ILE A 169 -17.60 -1.26 5.47
CA ILE A 169 -16.43 -0.79 6.23
C ILE A 169 -15.55 0.04 5.29
N ALA A 170 -15.57 1.35 5.47
CA ALA A 170 -14.74 2.27 4.71
C ALA A 170 -13.39 2.49 5.39
N ILE A 171 -12.33 2.51 4.59
CA ILE A 171 -10.99 2.94 4.96
C ILE A 171 -10.72 4.27 4.27
N SER A 172 -10.47 5.32 5.05
CA SER A 172 -10.02 6.62 4.53
C SER A 172 -9.25 7.35 5.61
N HIS A 173 -7.94 7.48 5.43
CA HIS A 173 -7.03 8.06 6.43
C HIS A 173 -7.50 9.44 6.92
N GLU A 174 -7.72 10.40 6.01
CA GLU A 174 -8.22 11.73 6.38
C GLU A 174 -9.76 11.84 6.42
N GLY A 175 -10.47 10.81 5.96
CA GLY A 175 -11.94 10.79 5.87
C GLY A 175 -12.53 11.75 4.83
N ALA A 176 -11.73 12.27 3.89
CA ALA A 176 -12.17 13.25 2.89
C ALA A 176 -12.30 12.69 1.46
N THR A 177 -11.86 11.46 1.21
CA THR A 177 -11.83 10.87 -0.14
C THR A 177 -13.23 10.78 -0.74
N TRP A 178 -13.46 11.48 -1.84
CA TRP A 178 -14.78 11.59 -2.48
C TRP A 178 -15.43 10.23 -2.76
N ALA A 179 -14.71 9.31 -3.43
CA ALA A 179 -15.23 7.99 -3.78
C ALA A 179 -15.60 7.16 -2.53
N THR A 180 -14.82 7.26 -1.46
CA THR A 180 -15.10 6.57 -0.20
C THR A 180 -16.31 7.16 0.51
N ASN A 181 -16.44 8.49 0.52
CA ASN A 181 -17.59 9.18 1.10
C ASN A 181 -18.87 8.89 0.30
N ARG A 182 -18.77 8.74 -1.03
CA ARG A 182 -19.86 8.26 -1.87
C ARG A 182 -20.30 6.85 -1.48
N ALA A 183 -19.38 5.92 -1.24
CA ALA A 183 -19.70 4.57 -0.80
C ALA A 183 -20.38 4.55 0.58
N LEU A 184 -19.92 5.39 1.52
CA LEU A 184 -20.57 5.57 2.83
C LEU A 184 -22.00 6.13 2.70
N ALA A 185 -22.19 7.15 1.86
CA ALA A 185 -23.51 7.72 1.60
C ALA A 185 -24.46 6.70 0.95
N ALA A 186 -23.95 5.88 0.01
CA ALA A 186 -24.70 4.79 -0.60
C ALA A 186 -25.12 3.73 0.44
N ALA A 187 -24.23 3.38 1.37
CA ALA A 187 -24.53 2.42 2.44
C ALA A 187 -25.68 2.91 3.33
N ARG A 188 -25.62 4.18 3.75
CA ARG A 188 -26.70 4.81 4.53
C ARG A 188 -28.02 4.84 3.75
N SER A 189 -27.96 5.21 2.48
CA SER A 189 -29.15 5.27 1.61
C SER A 189 -29.80 3.90 1.41
N SER A 190 -29.01 2.82 1.40
CA SER A 190 -29.53 1.46 1.33
C SER A 190 -29.97 0.90 2.69
N GLY A 191 -29.79 1.63 3.79
CA GLY A 191 -30.03 1.14 5.15
C GLY A 191 -28.99 0.12 5.66
N ALA A 192 -27.84 0.00 4.98
CA ALA A 192 -26.72 -0.80 5.48
C ALA A 192 -26.00 -0.03 6.60
N THR A 193 -25.42 -0.75 7.56
CA THR A 193 -24.56 -0.13 8.58
C THR A 193 -23.27 0.35 7.93
N ALA A 194 -22.90 1.60 8.18
CA ALA A 194 -21.69 2.22 7.69
C ALA A 194 -20.65 2.35 8.82
N ALA A 195 -19.46 1.80 8.61
CA ALA A 195 -18.33 1.94 9.51
C ALA A 195 -17.17 2.65 8.80
N LEU A 196 -16.40 3.47 9.52
CA LEU A 196 -15.24 4.18 8.99
C LEU A 196 -14.02 4.00 9.89
N LEU A 197 -12.89 3.63 9.28
CA LEU A 197 -11.55 3.72 9.87
C LEU A 197 -10.88 4.97 9.31
N THR A 198 -10.56 5.92 10.19
CA THR A 198 -10.05 7.26 9.86
C THR A 198 -9.17 7.79 10.97
N VAL A 199 -8.34 8.80 10.71
CA VAL A 199 -7.48 9.42 11.71
C VAL A 199 -8.29 10.16 12.79
N THR A 200 -9.45 10.73 12.46
CA THR A 200 -10.28 11.47 13.42
C THR A 200 -11.79 11.37 13.16
N ALA A 201 -12.55 11.39 14.25
CA ALA A 201 -14.00 11.50 14.23
C ALA A 201 -14.51 12.89 13.80
N ALA A 202 -13.62 13.87 13.65
CA ALA A 202 -13.95 15.19 13.10
C ALA A 202 -13.92 15.23 11.56
N SER A 203 -13.55 14.13 10.89
CA SER A 203 -13.44 14.07 9.43
C SER A 203 -14.81 14.09 8.73
N PRO A 204 -14.91 14.56 7.47
CA PRO A 204 -16.17 14.61 6.74
C PRO A 204 -16.86 13.24 6.63
N GLY A 205 -16.08 12.19 6.38
CA GLY A 205 -16.59 10.82 6.31
C GLY A 205 -17.15 10.30 7.63
N ALA A 206 -16.69 10.82 8.78
CA ALA A 206 -17.21 10.41 10.08
C ALA A 206 -18.69 10.80 10.24
N ALA A 207 -19.12 11.91 9.64
CA ALA A 207 -20.53 12.30 9.59
C ALA A 207 -21.40 11.33 8.76
N LEU A 208 -20.79 10.47 7.94
CA LEU A 208 -21.43 9.48 7.08
C LEU A 208 -21.39 8.06 7.64
N ALA A 209 -20.81 7.85 8.83
CA ALA A 209 -20.64 6.54 9.44
C ALA A 209 -21.42 6.40 10.74
N ASP A 210 -21.96 5.21 10.99
CA ASP A 210 -22.59 4.81 12.26
C ASP A 210 -21.54 4.40 13.30
N ILE A 211 -20.40 3.86 12.84
CA ILE A 211 -19.29 3.42 13.68
C ILE A 211 -18.01 4.06 13.17
N VAL A 212 -17.28 4.77 14.05
CA VAL A 212 -16.00 5.41 13.70
C VAL A 212 -14.88 4.85 14.57
N VAL A 213 -13.89 4.23 13.93
CA VAL A 213 -12.67 3.72 14.58
C VAL A 213 -11.53 4.67 14.26
N THR A 214 -11.06 5.41 15.27
CA THR A 214 -10.01 6.43 15.06
C THR A 214 -8.59 5.89 15.20
N THR A 215 -7.66 6.40 14.39
CA THR A 215 -6.23 6.00 14.40
C THR A 215 -5.27 7.08 14.92
N ASP A 216 -5.77 8.31 15.10
CA ASP A 216 -5.19 9.47 15.81
C ASP A 216 -3.92 10.12 15.21
N GLU A 217 -3.01 9.36 14.60
CA GLU A 217 -1.76 9.89 14.05
C GLU A 217 -1.86 10.14 12.54
N LEU A 218 -1.54 11.35 12.08
CA LEU A 218 -1.68 11.79 10.69
C LEU A 218 -0.36 11.64 9.92
N ASP A 219 -0.45 11.36 8.62
CA ASP A 219 0.73 11.41 7.76
C ASP A 219 1.18 12.87 7.57
N GLN A 220 2.48 13.13 7.72
CA GLN A 220 3.12 14.43 7.49
C GLN A 220 3.67 14.57 6.05
N SER A 221 3.51 13.50 5.25
CA SER A 221 3.91 13.37 3.85
C SER A 221 2.67 13.00 3.04
N TRP A 222 2.58 13.43 1.78
CA TRP A 222 1.53 12.94 0.88
C TRP A 222 1.83 11.54 0.34
N CYS A 223 3.07 11.05 0.47
CA CYS A 223 3.39 9.64 0.26
C CYS A 223 3.08 8.85 1.54
N HIS A 224 1.79 8.51 1.70
CA HIS A 224 1.25 7.90 2.93
C HIS A 224 2.00 6.62 3.35
N THR A 225 2.34 6.53 4.65
CA THR A 225 2.85 5.29 5.28
C THR A 225 1.96 4.89 6.45
N VAL A 226 1.60 5.86 7.31
CA VAL A 226 0.69 5.67 8.45
C VAL A 226 -0.71 5.31 7.98
N GLY A 227 -1.18 5.91 6.88
CA GLY A 227 -2.45 5.58 6.25
C GLY A 227 -2.54 4.14 5.70
N TYR A 228 -1.41 3.47 5.43
CA TYR A 228 -1.37 2.04 5.08
C TYR A 228 -1.37 1.16 6.33
N LEU A 229 -0.51 1.49 7.29
CA LEU A 229 -0.28 0.66 8.48
C LEU A 229 -1.47 0.71 9.46
N SER A 230 -2.06 1.89 9.67
CA SER A 230 -3.13 2.09 10.65
C SER A 230 -4.36 1.20 10.43
N PRO A 231 -4.92 1.04 9.22
CA PRO A 231 -6.04 0.12 9.00
C PRO A 231 -5.65 -1.36 9.19
N ILE A 232 -4.40 -1.75 8.92
CA ILE A 232 -3.91 -3.12 9.18
C ILE A 232 -3.93 -3.40 10.69
N LEU A 233 -3.41 -2.48 11.50
CA LEU A 233 -3.41 -2.58 12.96
C LEU A 233 -4.83 -2.52 13.54
N ALA A 234 -5.69 -1.66 12.99
CA ALA A 234 -7.09 -1.59 13.40
C ALA A 234 -7.83 -2.90 13.09
N ALA A 235 -7.65 -3.46 11.89
CA ALA A 235 -8.20 -4.75 11.50
C ALA A 235 -7.67 -5.90 12.37
N MET A 236 -6.40 -5.87 12.77
CA MET A 236 -5.84 -6.81 13.75
C MET A 236 -6.59 -6.72 15.08
N SER A 237 -6.84 -5.51 15.59
CA SER A 237 -7.60 -5.31 16.84
C SER A 237 -9.05 -5.75 16.74
N ILE A 238 -9.75 -5.38 15.65
CA ILE A 238 -11.13 -5.79 15.38
C ILE A 238 -11.20 -7.32 15.27
N GLY A 239 -10.25 -7.93 14.57
CA GLY A 239 -10.15 -9.38 14.42
C GLY A 239 -9.92 -10.10 15.76
N ALA A 240 -9.09 -9.54 16.64
CA ALA A 240 -8.88 -10.10 17.99
C ALA A 240 -10.16 -10.04 18.84
N HIS A 241 -10.89 -8.91 18.83
CA HIS A 241 -12.21 -8.81 19.46
C HIS A 241 -13.21 -9.80 18.88
N LEU A 242 -13.21 -9.97 17.55
CA LEU A 242 -14.09 -10.92 16.85
C LEU A 242 -13.76 -12.38 17.20
N ALA A 243 -12.50 -12.73 17.39
CA ALA A 243 -12.08 -14.10 17.71
C ALA A 243 -12.00 -14.38 19.22
N GLY A 244 -12.12 -13.35 20.07
CA GLY A 244 -11.91 -13.48 21.51
C GLY A 244 -10.45 -13.77 21.88
N LEU A 245 -9.51 -13.23 21.10
CA LEU A 245 -8.06 -13.47 21.24
C LEU A 245 -7.37 -12.26 21.89
N ALA A 246 -6.26 -12.53 22.58
CA ALA A 246 -5.38 -11.47 23.07
C ALA A 246 -4.58 -10.83 21.94
N LEU A 247 -4.34 -9.52 22.02
CA LEU A 247 -3.48 -8.80 21.09
C LEU A 247 -2.01 -8.89 21.51
N ASP A 248 -1.17 -9.40 20.62
CA ASP A 248 0.28 -9.39 20.78
C ASP A 248 0.88 -8.13 20.15
N GLN A 249 0.81 -7.02 20.91
CA GLN A 249 1.28 -5.70 20.48
C GLN A 249 2.81 -5.66 20.35
N ASP A 250 3.52 -6.46 21.15
CA ASP A 250 4.97 -6.54 21.14
C ASP A 250 5.47 -7.26 19.89
N ALA A 251 4.83 -8.36 19.48
CA ALA A 251 5.16 -9.03 18.22
C ALA A 251 4.89 -8.14 17.00
N ALA A 252 3.76 -7.40 16.99
CA ALA A 252 3.44 -6.47 15.91
C ALA A 252 4.50 -5.37 15.78
N ALA A 253 4.85 -4.72 16.90
CA ALA A 253 5.89 -3.69 16.93
C ALA A 253 7.29 -4.26 16.62
N GLY A 254 7.58 -5.48 17.08
CA GLY A 254 8.83 -6.18 16.83
C GLY A 254 9.06 -6.47 15.34
N LEU A 255 8.03 -6.94 14.63
CA LEU A 255 8.11 -7.15 13.18
C LEU A 255 8.43 -5.86 12.41
N LEU A 256 7.73 -4.77 12.73
CA LEU A 256 7.98 -3.46 12.12
C LEU A 256 9.42 -2.99 12.42
N ALA A 257 9.88 -3.18 13.66
CA ALA A 257 11.23 -2.82 14.05
C ALA A 257 12.32 -3.64 13.33
N THR A 258 12.07 -4.92 13.03
CA THR A 258 13.04 -5.73 12.28
C THR A 258 13.27 -5.18 10.88
N GLY A 259 12.23 -4.68 10.20
CA GLY A 259 12.38 -4.02 8.90
C GLY A 259 13.21 -2.74 8.92
N LEU A 260 13.50 -2.21 10.12
CA LEU A 260 14.24 -0.98 10.36
C LEU A 260 15.53 -1.22 11.15
N ASP A 261 15.94 -2.47 11.35
CA ASP A 261 17.23 -2.77 11.94
C ASP A 261 18.39 -2.40 10.99
N PRO A 262 19.63 -2.25 11.50
CA PRO A 262 20.74 -1.82 10.66
C PRO A 262 20.99 -2.71 9.43
N ALA A 263 20.81 -4.03 9.56
CA ALA A 263 21.03 -4.98 8.47
C ALA A 263 19.96 -4.86 7.38
N SER A 264 18.69 -4.69 7.77
CA SER A 264 17.57 -4.48 6.87
C SER A 264 17.66 -3.12 6.18
N ILE A 265 18.10 -2.09 6.88
CA ILE A 265 18.38 -0.77 6.28
C ILE A 265 19.48 -0.90 5.22
N GLU A 266 20.63 -1.50 5.56
CA GLU A 266 21.75 -1.66 4.60
C GLU A 266 21.34 -2.48 3.37
N ALA A 267 20.59 -3.57 3.57
CA ALA A 267 20.08 -4.39 2.49
C ALA A 267 19.08 -3.64 1.59
N THR A 268 18.20 -2.83 2.19
CA THR A 268 17.25 -1.99 1.46
C THR A 268 17.95 -0.89 0.68
N GLU A 269 18.96 -0.26 1.27
CA GLU A 269 19.80 0.74 0.61
C GLU A 269 20.56 0.18 -0.59
N ALA A 270 21.09 -1.04 -0.47
CA ALA A 270 21.72 -1.76 -1.57
C ALA A 270 20.71 -2.08 -2.67
N MET A 271 19.53 -2.56 -2.31
CA MET A 271 18.43 -2.84 -3.24
C MET A 271 18.01 -1.59 -4.01
N ALA A 272 17.79 -0.48 -3.32
CA ALA A 272 17.43 0.80 -3.92
C ALA A 272 18.49 1.29 -4.89
N ARG A 273 19.78 1.25 -4.54
CA ARG A 273 20.87 1.65 -5.44
C ARG A 273 20.90 0.80 -6.72
N SER A 274 20.73 -0.51 -6.60
CA SER A 274 20.73 -1.43 -7.74
C SER A 274 19.53 -1.24 -8.66
N LEU A 275 18.40 -0.78 -8.12
CA LEU A 275 17.15 -0.59 -8.86
C LEU A 275 16.89 0.87 -9.25
N ALA A 276 17.74 1.82 -8.87
CA ALA A 276 17.50 3.25 -9.09
C ALA A 276 17.46 3.65 -10.57
N ASP A 277 18.26 2.99 -11.41
CA ASP A 277 18.45 3.34 -12.82
C ASP A 277 17.62 2.48 -13.79
N VAL A 278 16.73 1.62 -13.29
CA VAL A 278 15.83 0.83 -14.15
C VAL A 278 14.78 1.73 -14.80
N ASP A 279 14.29 1.32 -15.97
CA ASP A 279 13.25 2.06 -16.71
C ASP A 279 11.87 1.91 -16.06
N ARG A 280 11.65 0.75 -15.43
CA ARG A 280 10.38 0.34 -14.84
C ARG A 280 10.59 -0.75 -13.79
N LEU A 281 9.69 -0.79 -12.82
CA LEU A 281 9.69 -1.78 -11.75
C LEU A 281 8.50 -2.74 -11.88
N ILE A 282 8.74 -4.04 -11.85
CA ILE A 282 7.69 -5.05 -11.68
C ILE A 282 7.70 -5.53 -10.23
N VAL A 283 6.58 -5.42 -9.54
CA VAL A 283 6.46 -5.91 -8.16
C VAL A 283 5.63 -7.18 -8.16
N LEU A 284 6.19 -8.25 -7.60
CA LEU A 284 5.53 -9.56 -7.50
C LEU A 284 5.11 -9.84 -6.07
N GLY A 285 3.91 -10.38 -5.90
CA GLY A 285 3.42 -10.90 -4.63
C GLY A 285 2.62 -12.19 -4.80
N SER A 286 2.49 -12.95 -3.72
CA SER A 286 1.66 -14.16 -3.68
C SER A 286 0.87 -14.27 -2.38
N GLY A 287 -0.35 -14.79 -2.44
CA GLY A 287 -1.24 -14.79 -1.27
C GLY A 287 -1.48 -13.38 -0.77
N VAL A 288 -1.28 -13.13 0.52
CA VAL A 288 -1.47 -11.81 1.14
C VAL A 288 -0.40 -10.81 0.74
N ASP A 289 0.81 -11.26 0.38
CA ASP A 289 1.88 -10.38 -0.10
C ASP A 289 1.50 -9.63 -1.39
N ARG A 290 0.45 -10.07 -2.10
CA ARG A 290 -0.14 -9.33 -3.24
C ARG A 290 -0.59 -7.93 -2.84
N ILE A 291 -1.05 -7.75 -1.60
CA ILE A 291 -1.53 -6.45 -1.10
C ILE A 291 -0.34 -5.53 -0.87
N ALA A 292 0.70 -6.01 -0.20
CA ALA A 292 1.95 -5.29 -0.03
C ALA A 292 2.64 -4.99 -1.37
N ALA A 293 2.55 -5.89 -2.36
CA ALA A 293 3.08 -5.67 -3.70
C ALA A 293 2.35 -4.53 -4.45
N ARG A 294 1.03 -4.41 -4.26
CA ARG A 294 0.25 -3.29 -4.80
C ARG A 294 0.60 -1.98 -4.09
N GLU A 295 0.77 -2.01 -2.78
CA GLU A 295 1.22 -0.82 -2.03
C GLU A 295 2.61 -0.37 -2.48
N LEU A 296 3.59 -1.27 -2.55
CA LEU A 296 4.93 -0.93 -3.03
C LEU A 296 4.89 -0.34 -4.44
N THR A 297 4.05 -0.87 -5.32
CA THR A 297 3.87 -0.33 -6.68
C THR A 297 3.42 1.13 -6.63
N LEU A 298 2.35 1.43 -5.88
CA LEU A 298 1.84 2.79 -5.73
C LEU A 298 2.88 3.72 -5.08
N LYS A 299 3.52 3.28 -3.99
CA LYS A 299 4.53 4.06 -3.28
C LYS A 299 5.73 4.40 -4.17
N VAL A 300 6.21 3.48 -4.99
CA VAL A 300 7.32 3.72 -5.92
C VAL A 300 6.93 4.75 -7.01
N GLU A 301 5.69 4.70 -7.50
CA GLU A 301 5.19 5.69 -8.46
C GLU A 301 5.06 7.08 -7.84
N GLU A 302 4.49 7.15 -6.63
CA GLU A 302 4.28 8.40 -5.88
C GLU A 302 5.58 9.02 -5.38
N GLY A 303 6.41 8.24 -4.68
CA GLY A 303 7.58 8.73 -3.95
C GLY A 303 8.87 8.73 -4.76
N ALA A 304 9.06 7.78 -5.69
CA ALA A 304 10.31 7.66 -6.46
C ALA A 304 10.15 8.05 -7.95
N HIS A 305 8.93 8.37 -8.38
CA HIS A 305 8.59 8.71 -9.77
C HIS A 305 9.13 7.67 -10.78
N LEU A 306 9.09 6.40 -10.39
CA LEU A 306 9.53 5.27 -11.21
C LEU A 306 8.28 4.51 -11.65
N PRO A 307 8.01 4.37 -12.97
CA PRO A 307 6.87 3.59 -13.44
C PRO A 307 6.90 2.18 -12.88
N ALA A 308 5.81 1.74 -12.27
CA ALA A 308 5.76 0.44 -11.62
C ALA A 308 4.47 -0.32 -11.96
N ALA A 309 4.53 -1.63 -11.77
CA ALA A 309 3.40 -2.49 -12.05
C ALA A 309 3.42 -3.72 -11.14
N MET A 310 2.33 -3.93 -10.40
CA MET A 310 2.14 -5.16 -9.65
C MET A 310 1.68 -6.29 -10.58
N ARG A 311 2.27 -7.47 -10.43
CA ARG A 311 1.80 -8.71 -11.07
C ARG A 311 1.70 -9.83 -10.04
N ASP A 312 0.71 -10.70 -10.26
CA ASP A 312 0.63 -11.95 -9.50
C ASP A 312 1.76 -12.88 -9.94
N LEU A 313 2.29 -13.64 -8.97
CA LEU A 313 3.43 -14.52 -9.16
C LEU A 313 3.28 -15.46 -10.36
N GLU A 314 2.11 -16.11 -10.50
CA GLU A 314 1.84 -17.00 -11.63
C GLU A 314 1.60 -16.21 -12.91
N THR A 315 0.78 -15.17 -12.86
CA THR A 315 0.41 -14.33 -14.01
C THR A 315 1.62 -13.73 -14.71
N MET A 316 2.73 -13.50 -14.00
CA MET A 316 4.01 -13.11 -14.60
C MET A 316 4.44 -14.02 -15.76
N LEU A 317 4.25 -15.35 -15.60
CA LEU A 317 4.61 -16.37 -16.58
C LEU A 317 3.62 -16.48 -17.76
N HIS A 318 2.43 -15.88 -17.64
CA HIS A 318 1.34 -15.99 -18.62
C HIS A 318 1.18 -14.69 -19.42
N GLY A 319 2.28 -14.23 -20.00
CA GLY A 319 2.29 -13.12 -20.97
C GLY A 319 3.12 -11.91 -20.54
N HIS A 320 3.31 -11.68 -19.23
CA HIS A 320 4.07 -10.50 -18.79
C HIS A 320 5.58 -10.63 -18.93
N LEU A 321 6.13 -11.86 -18.99
CA LEU A 321 7.53 -12.07 -19.38
C LEU A 321 7.88 -11.46 -20.74
N ALA A 322 6.93 -11.37 -21.68
CA ALA A 322 7.18 -10.76 -22.98
C ALA A 322 7.41 -9.24 -22.91
N GLY A 323 7.00 -8.59 -21.81
CA GLY A 323 7.11 -7.15 -21.60
C GLY A 323 8.28 -6.74 -20.71
N VAL A 324 9.20 -7.64 -20.38
CA VAL A 324 10.39 -7.34 -19.56
C VAL A 324 11.67 -7.55 -20.34
N ASP A 325 12.70 -6.79 -19.97
CA ASP A 325 14.04 -6.82 -20.54
C ASP A 325 15.07 -6.48 -19.47
N ALA A 326 16.33 -6.29 -19.86
CA ALA A 326 17.41 -5.92 -18.94
C ALA A 326 17.25 -4.51 -18.32
N GLY A 327 16.38 -3.66 -18.90
CA GLY A 327 16.03 -2.36 -18.32
C GLY A 327 14.92 -2.46 -17.26
N THR A 328 14.35 -3.64 -17.03
CA THR A 328 13.32 -3.89 -16.02
C THR A 328 13.96 -4.29 -14.69
N GLY A 329 13.53 -3.62 -13.60
CA GLY A 329 13.74 -4.08 -12.24
C GLY A 329 12.58 -4.95 -11.76
N LEU A 330 12.83 -5.85 -10.81
CA LEU A 330 11.80 -6.68 -10.17
C LEU A 330 11.99 -6.71 -8.66
N VAL A 331 10.90 -6.58 -7.89
CA VAL A 331 10.90 -6.81 -6.44
C VAL A 331 9.90 -7.91 -6.10
N LEU A 332 10.38 -9.01 -5.53
CA LEU A 332 9.54 -10.12 -5.06
C LEU A 332 9.22 -9.96 -3.57
N LEU A 333 7.93 -10.02 -3.21
CA LEU A 333 7.47 -10.12 -1.83
C LEU A 333 6.96 -11.54 -1.57
N LEU A 334 7.56 -12.22 -0.58
CA LEU A 334 7.21 -13.60 -0.23
C LEU A 334 7.42 -13.86 1.27
N THR A 335 6.52 -13.35 2.10
CA THR A 335 6.58 -13.45 3.57
C THR A 335 5.47 -14.33 4.14
N GLU A 336 4.37 -14.51 3.40
CA GLU A 336 3.22 -15.31 3.82
C GLU A 336 3.59 -16.77 4.10
N ARG A 337 3.23 -17.24 5.31
CA ARG A 337 3.58 -18.58 5.81
C ARG A 337 2.66 -19.69 5.35
N ARG A 338 1.40 -19.39 5.05
CA ARG A 338 0.47 -20.39 4.49
C ARG A 338 1.04 -20.85 3.14
N HIS A 339 0.88 -22.12 2.76
CA HIS A 339 1.31 -22.66 1.46
C HIS A 339 2.73 -22.22 0.98
N ARG A 340 3.66 -21.95 1.91
CA ARG A 340 4.94 -21.30 1.64
C ARG A 340 5.77 -22.09 0.64
N ASP A 341 5.86 -23.40 0.79
CA ASP A 341 6.62 -24.28 -0.11
C ASP A 341 6.16 -24.18 -1.56
N ALA A 342 4.84 -24.25 -1.79
CA ALA A 342 4.27 -24.12 -3.12
C ALA A 342 4.54 -22.73 -3.72
N ARG A 343 4.45 -21.69 -2.90
CA ARG A 343 4.73 -20.30 -3.31
C ARG A 343 6.21 -20.09 -3.63
N ARG A 344 7.13 -20.62 -2.80
CA ARG A 344 8.58 -20.58 -3.02
C ARG A 344 8.96 -21.34 -4.29
N ALA A 345 8.44 -22.55 -4.48
CA ALA A 345 8.65 -23.32 -5.69
C ALA A 345 8.19 -22.53 -6.93
N ARG A 346 7.06 -21.82 -6.83
CA ARG A 346 6.59 -20.99 -7.95
C ARG A 346 7.45 -19.74 -8.15
N ALA A 347 7.88 -19.08 -7.09
CA ALA A 347 8.81 -17.95 -7.19
C ALA A 347 10.13 -18.35 -7.88
N LEU A 348 10.67 -19.52 -7.55
CA LEU A 348 11.95 -19.97 -8.11
C LEU A 348 11.99 -20.01 -9.64
N ALA A 349 10.98 -20.56 -10.34
CA ALA A 349 11.03 -20.52 -11.81
C ALA A 349 10.69 -19.16 -12.40
N VAL A 350 9.94 -18.28 -11.70
CA VAL A 350 9.80 -16.88 -12.14
C VAL A 350 11.16 -16.20 -12.09
N LEU A 351 11.87 -16.31 -10.95
CA LEU A 351 13.19 -15.72 -10.78
C LEU A 351 14.20 -16.27 -11.80
N ARG A 352 14.20 -17.57 -12.06
CA ARG A 352 15.06 -18.18 -13.09
C ARG A 352 14.73 -17.67 -14.50
N ALA A 353 13.45 -17.55 -14.84
CA ALA A 353 13.03 -17.03 -16.14
C ALA A 353 13.44 -15.56 -16.32
N CYS A 354 13.20 -14.72 -15.31
CA CYS A 354 13.65 -13.32 -15.29
C CYS A 354 15.19 -13.21 -15.37
N GLY A 355 15.91 -14.11 -14.71
CA GLY A 355 17.37 -14.20 -14.77
C GLY A 355 17.90 -14.51 -16.19
N GLN A 356 17.20 -15.32 -16.99
CA GLN A 356 17.58 -15.55 -18.40
C GLN A 356 17.45 -14.30 -19.26
N ILE A 357 16.55 -13.38 -18.90
CA ILE A 357 16.30 -12.14 -19.62
C ILE A 357 17.26 -11.01 -19.16
N GLY A 358 17.86 -11.17 -17.99
CA GLY A 358 18.74 -10.15 -17.39
C GLY A 358 18.00 -9.11 -16.55
N VAL A 359 16.80 -9.43 -16.06
CA VAL A 359 16.04 -8.56 -15.14
C VAL A 359 16.81 -8.42 -13.82
N SER A 360 16.91 -7.19 -13.31
CA SER A 360 17.53 -6.92 -12.01
C SER A 360 16.56 -7.21 -10.88
N VAL A 361 16.84 -8.22 -10.05
CA VAL A 361 15.89 -8.72 -9.04
C VAL A 361 16.31 -8.35 -7.62
N GLY A 362 15.43 -7.68 -6.88
CA GLY A 362 15.45 -7.57 -5.43
C GLY A 362 14.31 -8.36 -4.77
N ALA A 363 14.34 -8.52 -3.44
CA ALA A 363 13.28 -9.23 -2.71
C ALA A 363 13.10 -8.84 -1.24
N ILE A 364 11.87 -8.96 -0.74
CA ILE A 364 11.52 -8.96 0.69
C ILE A 364 10.93 -10.34 1.00
N LEU A 365 11.63 -11.13 1.82
CA LEU A 365 11.38 -12.56 1.98
C LEU A 365 11.26 -12.93 3.45
N ALA A 366 10.43 -13.94 3.75
CA ALA A 366 10.53 -14.64 5.03
C ALA A 366 11.97 -15.18 5.22
N ALA A 367 12.47 -15.16 6.46
CA ALA A 367 13.85 -15.52 6.77
C ALA A 367 14.25 -16.92 6.27
N ASP A 368 13.39 -17.93 6.48
CA ASP A 368 13.58 -19.29 5.98
C ASP A 368 13.63 -19.34 4.45
N VAL A 369 12.72 -18.64 3.75
CA VAL A 369 12.75 -18.53 2.28
C VAL A 369 14.04 -17.88 1.78
N SER A 370 14.53 -16.84 2.47
CA SER A 370 15.76 -16.14 2.13
C SER A 370 16.99 -17.05 2.27
N GLU A 371 17.06 -17.84 3.35
CA GLU A 371 18.14 -18.79 3.59
C GLU A 371 18.22 -19.87 2.50
N GLU A 372 17.07 -20.37 2.06
CA GLU A 372 17.00 -21.44 1.08
C GLU A 372 17.04 -20.96 -0.39
N LEU A 373 16.99 -19.66 -0.64
CA LEU A 373 17.05 -19.08 -1.98
C LEU A 373 18.49 -18.73 -2.36
N ASP A 374 18.91 -19.17 -3.55
CA ASP A 374 20.21 -18.79 -4.13
C ASP A 374 20.32 -17.25 -4.21
N PRO A 375 21.30 -16.64 -3.53
CA PRO A 375 21.50 -15.18 -3.54
C PRO A 375 21.65 -14.59 -4.94
N ALA A 376 22.15 -15.36 -5.91
CA ALA A 376 22.33 -14.91 -7.29
C ALA A 376 20.99 -14.61 -7.99
N LEU A 377 19.88 -15.18 -7.52
CA LEU A 377 18.55 -14.92 -8.06
C LEU A 377 17.95 -13.59 -7.61
N THR A 378 18.55 -12.94 -6.61
CA THR A 378 18.13 -11.65 -6.05
C THR A 378 19.32 -10.69 -5.97
N ALA A 379 20.07 -10.59 -7.07
CA ALA A 379 21.34 -9.86 -7.12
C ALA A 379 21.23 -8.36 -6.84
N ALA A 380 20.05 -7.75 -6.97
CA ALA A 380 19.85 -6.34 -6.62
C ALA A 380 19.87 -6.12 -5.10
N GLY A 381 19.48 -7.13 -4.30
CA GLY A 381 19.45 -7.10 -2.84
C GLY A 381 18.26 -7.87 -2.27
N ARG A 382 18.35 -8.30 -1.01
CA ARG A 382 17.23 -8.96 -0.32
C ARG A 382 17.13 -8.57 1.15
N VAL A 383 15.92 -8.31 1.62
CA VAL A 383 15.60 -8.11 3.04
C VAL A 383 14.95 -9.38 3.55
N ALA A 384 15.51 -9.96 4.61
CA ALA A 384 14.97 -11.13 5.28
C ALA A 384 14.21 -10.69 6.54
N VAL A 385 12.94 -11.10 6.65
CA VAL A 385 12.09 -10.74 7.79
C VAL A 385 11.65 -12.00 8.55
N PRO A 386 11.64 -11.97 9.90
CA PRO A 386 11.23 -13.11 10.69
C PRO A 386 9.71 -13.34 10.58
N ASP A 387 9.27 -14.55 10.92
CA ASP A 387 7.85 -14.83 11.14
C ASP A 387 7.44 -14.40 12.57
N ALA A 388 6.15 -14.15 12.77
CA ALA A 388 5.56 -13.97 14.09
C ALA A 388 4.39 -14.97 14.27
N PRO A 389 4.66 -16.18 14.76
CA PRO A 389 3.64 -17.22 14.91
C PRO A 389 2.49 -16.85 15.85
N SER A 390 2.74 -15.94 16.82
CA SER A 390 1.71 -15.43 17.73
C SER A 390 0.68 -14.53 17.05
N LEU A 391 1.02 -13.94 15.92
CA LEU A 391 0.11 -13.13 15.11
C LEU A 391 -0.62 -14.02 14.09
N PRO A 392 -1.87 -13.70 13.72
CA PRO A 392 -2.52 -14.32 12.58
C PRO A 392 -1.67 -14.21 11.30
N ALA A 393 -1.63 -15.27 10.49
CA ALA A 393 -0.79 -15.34 9.29
C ALA A 393 -0.90 -14.11 8.35
N PRO A 394 -2.10 -13.61 7.98
CA PRO A 394 -2.20 -12.40 7.14
C PRO A 394 -1.62 -11.16 7.84
N VAL A 395 -1.82 -11.02 9.16
CA VAL A 395 -1.30 -9.89 9.93
C VAL A 395 0.23 -9.92 9.94
N ALA A 396 0.82 -11.09 10.24
CA ALA A 396 2.27 -11.26 10.27
C ALA A 396 2.91 -10.87 8.92
N ALA A 397 2.37 -11.35 7.80
CA ALA A 397 2.89 -11.04 6.46
C ALA A 397 2.79 -9.54 6.11
N LEU A 398 1.64 -8.91 6.40
CA LEU A 398 1.42 -7.49 6.12
C LEU A 398 2.33 -6.59 6.97
N LEU A 399 2.51 -6.89 8.26
CA LEU A 399 3.39 -6.13 9.13
C LEU A 399 4.88 -6.35 8.79
N ALA A 400 5.26 -7.58 8.45
CA ALA A 400 6.64 -7.90 8.06
C ALA A 400 7.06 -7.20 6.76
N THR A 401 6.10 -6.83 5.89
CA THR A 401 6.39 -6.14 4.63
C THR A 401 6.24 -4.63 4.70
N ALA A 402 5.44 -4.09 5.64
CA ALA A 402 5.12 -2.66 5.73
C ALA A 402 6.35 -1.75 5.83
N ALA A 403 7.18 -1.92 6.86
CA ALA A 403 8.36 -1.08 7.01
C ALA A 403 9.40 -1.27 5.88
N PRO A 404 9.75 -2.50 5.45
CA PRO A 404 10.69 -2.70 4.35
C PRO A 404 10.25 -2.11 3.00
N LEU A 405 8.96 -2.22 2.63
CA LEU A 405 8.48 -1.70 1.35
C LEU A 405 8.46 -0.17 1.31
N GLN A 406 8.10 0.45 2.44
CA GLN A 406 8.09 1.91 2.56
C GLN A 406 9.51 2.46 2.59
N LEU A 407 10.41 1.79 3.32
CA LEU A 407 11.83 2.13 3.33
C LEU A 407 12.43 1.98 1.92
N LEU A 408 12.12 0.91 1.19
CA LEU A 408 12.59 0.74 -0.19
C LEU A 408 12.13 1.88 -1.10
N THR A 409 10.88 2.34 -0.94
CA THR A 409 10.37 3.48 -1.69
C THR A 409 11.17 4.75 -1.41
N GLU A 410 11.36 5.08 -0.13
CA GLU A 410 12.10 6.27 0.27
C GLU A 410 13.56 6.19 -0.21
N ARG A 411 14.19 5.01 -0.10
CA ARG A 411 15.58 4.81 -0.51
C ARG A 411 15.73 4.90 -2.04
N LEU A 412 14.74 4.44 -2.80
CA LEU A 412 14.67 4.65 -4.25
C LEU A 412 14.51 6.13 -4.60
N ALA A 413 13.67 6.87 -3.87
CA ALA A 413 13.50 8.32 -4.05
C ALA A 413 14.84 9.05 -3.84
N VAL A 414 15.55 8.74 -2.75
CA VAL A 414 16.88 9.28 -2.45
C VAL A 414 17.89 8.92 -3.54
N ALA A 415 17.95 7.66 -3.96
CA ALA A 415 18.88 7.21 -5.00
C ALA A 415 18.61 7.87 -6.37
N ARG A 416 17.35 8.23 -6.65
CA ARG A 416 16.95 8.94 -7.87
C ARG A 416 17.03 10.47 -7.74
N GLY A 417 17.31 10.99 -6.54
CA GLY A 417 17.41 12.41 -6.24
C GLY A 417 16.07 13.14 -6.31
N VAL A 418 14.99 12.51 -5.85
CA VAL A 418 13.65 13.12 -5.77
C VAL A 418 13.18 13.19 -4.32
N ASP A 419 12.31 14.16 -4.03
CA ASP A 419 11.62 14.31 -2.75
C ASP A 419 10.32 13.50 -2.79
N PRO A 420 10.14 12.47 -1.94
CA PRO A 420 8.93 11.68 -1.90
C PRO A 420 7.76 12.42 -1.24
N ASP A 421 8.01 13.47 -0.44
CA ASP A 421 6.97 14.07 0.39
C ASP A 421 5.82 14.72 -0.37
N PRO A 422 6.06 15.54 -1.41
CA PRO A 422 5.00 16.24 -2.12
C PRO A 422 4.36 15.42 -3.24
N ILE A 423 4.75 14.16 -3.46
CA ILE A 423 4.27 13.31 -4.58
C ILE A 423 4.27 14.06 -5.93
N ARG A 424 5.35 14.81 -6.19
CA ARG A 424 5.57 15.67 -7.36
C ARG A 424 4.68 16.92 -7.49
N ARG A 425 3.75 17.16 -6.56
CA ARG A 425 2.86 18.34 -6.57
C ARG A 425 3.59 19.63 -6.18
N ASP A 426 4.88 19.57 -5.91
CA ASP A 426 5.78 20.71 -5.83
C ASP A 426 6.13 21.31 -7.21
N ASP A 427 5.91 20.56 -8.30
CA ASP A 427 5.91 21.04 -9.69
C ASP A 427 4.52 21.60 -10.06
N PRO A 428 4.43 22.86 -10.53
CA PRO A 428 3.15 23.52 -10.84
C PRO A 428 2.26 22.77 -11.84
N ARG A 429 2.82 21.97 -12.75
CA ARG A 429 2.04 21.20 -13.73
C ARG A 429 1.27 20.08 -13.07
N TYR A 430 1.91 19.38 -12.12
CA TYR A 430 1.30 18.27 -11.38
C TYR A 430 0.29 18.80 -10.38
N LEU A 431 0.59 19.93 -9.73
CA LEU A 431 -0.36 20.62 -8.87
C LEU A 431 -1.62 21.05 -9.64
N ALA A 432 -1.44 21.66 -10.83
CA ALA A 432 -2.57 22.03 -11.68
C ALA A 432 -3.38 20.81 -12.16
N ALA A 433 -2.71 19.71 -12.51
CA ALA A 433 -3.39 18.47 -12.90
C ALA A 433 -4.22 17.88 -11.74
N ALA A 434 -3.69 17.88 -10.52
CA ALA A 434 -4.42 17.45 -9.32
C ALA A 434 -5.66 18.33 -9.08
N GLY A 435 -5.53 19.66 -9.20
CA GLY A 435 -6.65 20.58 -9.05
C GLY A 435 -7.79 20.34 -10.05
N VAL A 436 -7.50 19.95 -11.30
CA VAL A 436 -8.53 19.58 -12.29
C VAL A 436 -9.29 18.31 -11.88
N ALA A 437 -8.58 17.32 -11.33
CA ALA A 437 -9.20 16.09 -10.85
C ALA A 437 -10.13 16.36 -9.65
N GLU A 438 -9.66 17.12 -8.65
CA GLU A 438 -10.42 17.44 -7.43
C GLU A 438 -11.69 18.26 -7.72
N VAL A 439 -11.64 19.24 -8.63
CA VAL A 439 -12.84 20.02 -9.02
C VAL A 439 -13.91 19.12 -9.66
N SER A 440 -13.48 18.10 -10.42
CA SER A 440 -14.40 17.15 -11.06
C SER A 440 -15.09 16.26 -10.01
N GLU A 441 -14.40 15.91 -8.92
CA GLU A 441 -14.98 15.16 -7.79
C GLU A 441 -16.04 15.99 -7.05
N VAL A 442 -15.76 17.27 -6.77
CA VAL A 442 -16.71 18.18 -6.12
C VAL A 442 -17.97 18.37 -6.98
N ALA A 443 -17.81 18.59 -8.28
CA ALA A 443 -18.94 18.69 -9.20
C ALA A 443 -19.79 17.39 -9.21
N GLY A 444 -19.14 16.23 -9.16
CA GLY A 444 -19.80 14.93 -9.02
C GLY A 444 -20.56 14.77 -7.69
N ALA A 445 -19.99 15.24 -6.58
CA ALA A 445 -20.63 15.21 -5.26
C ALA A 445 -21.90 16.09 -5.19
N VAL A 446 -21.85 17.29 -5.78
CA VAL A 446 -23.00 18.23 -5.83
C VAL A 446 -24.13 17.71 -6.72
N ALA A 447 -23.80 16.99 -7.80
CA ALA A 447 -24.82 16.38 -8.65
C ALA A 447 -25.57 15.23 -7.93
N GLN A 448 -24.87 14.44 -7.12
CA GLN A 448 -25.45 13.31 -6.39
C GLN A 448 -26.39 13.74 -5.27
N THR A 449 -26.04 14.80 -4.53
CA THR A 449 -26.91 15.39 -3.49
C THR A 449 -28.23 15.90 -4.09
N LYS A 450 -28.17 16.58 -5.25
CA LYS A 450 -29.38 17.03 -5.96
C LYS A 450 -30.26 15.89 -6.48
N SER A 451 -29.68 14.75 -6.86
CA SER A 451 -30.47 13.59 -7.30
C SER A 451 -31.10 12.82 -6.14
N ALA A 452 -30.50 12.84 -4.96
CA ALA A 452 -31.08 12.24 -3.75
C ALA A 452 -32.27 13.06 -3.23
N ASP A 453 -32.18 14.40 -3.29
CA ASP A 453 -33.26 15.31 -2.86
C ASP A 453 -34.43 15.40 -3.86
N ALA A 454 -34.23 14.99 -5.13
CA ALA A 454 -35.26 15.03 -6.18
C ALA A 454 -36.08 13.72 -6.28
N GLY A 455 -35.80 12.74 -5.41
CA GLY A 455 -36.44 11.43 -5.38
C GLY A 455 -37.55 11.25 -4.35
N ASP A 456 -37.91 12.29 -3.59
CA ASP A 456 -39.02 12.30 -2.61
C ASP A 456 -40.35 12.77 -3.22
#